data_AF-A0A843CSV8-F1
#
_entry.id   AF-A0A843CSV8-F1
#
_cell.length_a   1.000
_cell.length_b   1.000
_cell.length_c   1.000
_cell.angle_alpha   90.00
_cell.angle_beta   90.00
_cell.angle_gamma   90.00
#
_symmetry.space_group_name_H-M   'P 1'
#
loop_
_entity.id
_entity.type
_entity.pdbx_description
1 polymer ?
#
loop_
_entity_poly.entity_id
_entity_poly.type
_entity_poly.pdbx_seq_one_letter_code
_entity_poly.pdbx_strand_id
1 'polypeptide(L)'
;MIEITSPSRIHMSLIDMNGESGRIDGGVGLALDLCGVRLRARKIAAGDVVVSGCPAMDQKVENVIRRLLPEDGGIEIDFAERMPMHIGLGIGTQSLLSAAAAVNEL
;
A
#
# COMPACT_ATOMS: atom_id res chain seq x y z
N MET A 1 4.85 -6.18 17.29
CA MET A 1 5.24 -6.13 15.86
C MET A 1 4.25 -7.00 15.11
N ILE A 2 3.70 -6.49 14.03
CA ILE A 2 2.77 -7.19 13.14
C ILE A 2 3.38 -7.31 11.76
N GLU A 3 2.92 -8.28 10.98
CA GLU A 3 3.28 -8.43 9.56
C GLU A 3 2.00 -8.35 8.73
N ILE A 4 2.01 -7.48 7.73
CA ILE A 4 0.92 -7.33 6.76
C ILE A 4 1.40 -7.87 5.43
N THR A 5 0.63 -8.79 4.85
CA THR A 5 0.83 -9.29 3.49
C THR A 5 -0.38 -8.95 2.65
N SER A 6 -0.16 -8.38 1.47
CA SER A 6 -1.20 -8.13 0.48
C SER A 6 -0.92 -8.89 -0.80
N PRO A 7 -1.95 -9.29 -1.56
CA PRO A 7 -1.75 -9.81 -2.91
C PRO A 7 -1.24 -8.71 -3.85
N SER A 8 -0.72 -9.10 -5.00
CA SER A 8 -0.57 -8.20 -6.15
C SER A 8 -1.83 -8.24 -7.02
N ARG A 9 -1.92 -7.37 -8.03
CA ARG A 9 -3.08 -7.30 -8.92
C ARG A 9 -2.69 -7.04 -10.36
N ILE A 10 -3.18 -7.88 -11.27
CA ILE A 10 -3.21 -7.60 -12.71
C ILE A 10 -4.53 -6.90 -13.06
N HIS A 11 -4.45 -5.75 -13.72
CA HIS A 11 -5.62 -5.08 -14.28
C HIS A 11 -5.82 -5.53 -15.72
N MET A 12 -6.96 -6.12 -16.03
CA MET A 12 -7.18 -6.73 -17.35
C MET A 12 -7.68 -5.74 -18.39
N SER A 13 -8.67 -4.92 -18.02
CA SER A 13 -9.24 -3.92 -18.93
C SER A 13 -10.03 -2.86 -18.17
N LEU A 14 -10.22 -1.72 -18.81
CA LEU A 14 -11.27 -0.77 -18.48
C LEU A 14 -12.60 -1.23 -19.11
N ILE A 15 -13.72 -0.90 -18.48
CA ILE A 15 -15.06 -1.35 -18.89
C ILE A 15 -15.69 -0.36 -19.87
N ASP A 16 -15.73 0.92 -19.51
CA ASP A 16 -16.33 1.96 -20.34
C ASP A 16 -15.44 3.21 -20.35
N MET A 17 -14.72 3.43 -21.44
CA MET A 17 -13.80 4.56 -21.58
C MET A 17 -14.45 5.80 -22.19
N ASN A 18 -15.68 5.72 -22.71
CA ASN A 18 -16.37 6.84 -23.36
C ASN A 18 -17.61 7.32 -22.57
N GLY A 19 -18.01 6.59 -21.53
CA GLY A 19 -19.11 6.92 -20.64
C GLY A 19 -20.49 6.63 -21.23
N GLU A 20 -20.59 5.91 -22.35
CA GLU A 20 -21.87 5.61 -23.01
C GLU A 20 -22.80 4.76 -22.13
N SER A 21 -22.27 4.01 -21.17
CA SER A 21 -23.04 3.28 -20.16
C SER A 21 -23.56 4.14 -19.01
N GLY A 22 -23.24 5.44 -18.99
CA GLY A 22 -23.59 6.38 -17.92
C GLY A 22 -22.59 6.39 -16.75
N ARG A 23 -21.49 5.63 -16.85
CA ARG A 23 -20.35 5.68 -15.92
C ARG A 23 -19.05 5.65 -16.71
N ILE A 24 -18.05 6.41 -16.25
CA ILE A 24 -16.72 6.44 -16.87
C ILE A 24 -15.79 5.48 -16.11
N ASP A 25 -14.91 4.84 -16.85
CA ASP A 25 -13.96 3.81 -16.43
C ASP A 25 -14.62 2.51 -15.99
N GLY A 26 -14.42 2.11 -14.72
CA GLY A 26 -14.65 0.75 -14.27
C GLY A 26 -13.55 -0.20 -14.74
N GLY A 27 -13.23 -1.19 -13.91
CA GLY A 27 -12.11 -2.08 -14.19
C GLY A 27 -12.34 -3.46 -13.62
N VAL A 28 -11.69 -4.45 -14.25
CA VAL A 28 -11.66 -5.83 -13.76
C VAL A 28 -10.21 -6.20 -13.48
N GLY A 29 -9.96 -6.71 -12.27
CA GLY A 29 -8.64 -7.14 -11.84
C GLY A 29 -8.65 -8.54 -11.27
N LEU A 30 -7.51 -9.21 -11.37
CA LEU A 30 -7.24 -10.49 -10.74
C LEU A 30 -6.21 -10.29 -9.64
N ALA A 31 -6.55 -10.69 -8.41
CA ALA A 31 -5.59 -10.76 -7.31
C ALA A 31 -4.69 -11.99 -7.48
N LEU A 32 -3.40 -11.84 -7.20
CA LEU A 32 -2.42 -12.91 -7.28
C LEU A 32 -1.71 -13.06 -5.93
N ASP A 33 -1.54 -14.30 -5.49
CA ASP A 33 -0.76 -14.66 -4.30
C ASP A 33 0.76 -14.65 -4.55
N LEU A 34 1.20 -13.88 -5.55
CA LEU A 34 2.56 -13.82 -6.06
C LEU A 34 2.98 -12.35 -6.10
N CYS A 35 4.25 -12.06 -5.79
CA CYS A 35 4.83 -10.72 -5.93
C CYS A 35 4.02 -9.62 -5.22
N GLY A 36 3.40 -9.96 -4.08
CA GLY A 36 2.63 -9.05 -3.25
C GLY A 36 3.49 -8.07 -2.45
N VAL A 37 2.86 -7.33 -1.55
CA VAL A 37 3.57 -6.48 -0.58
C VAL A 37 3.64 -7.24 0.73
N ARG A 38 4.84 -7.31 1.32
CA ARG A 38 5.03 -7.76 2.70
C ARG A 38 5.74 -6.66 3.48
N LEU A 39 5.10 -6.19 4.55
CA LEU A 39 5.70 -5.20 5.44
C LEU A 39 5.54 -5.63 6.89
N ARG A 40 6.48 -5.19 7.72
CA ARG A 40 6.44 -5.33 9.17
C ARG A 40 6.20 -3.97 9.77
N ALA A 41 5.35 -3.92 10.79
CA ALA A 41 5.05 -2.70 11.50
C ALA A 41 5.13 -2.87 13.01
N ARG A 42 5.57 -1.83 13.71
CA ARG A 42 5.54 -1.78 15.17
C ARG A 42 5.30 -0.36 15.67
N LYS A 43 4.71 -0.25 16.86
CA LYS A 43 4.64 1.02 17.59
C LYS A 43 6.03 1.49 17.98
N ILE A 44 6.24 2.79 17.86
CA ILE A 44 7.43 3.51 18.35
C ILE A 44 6.97 4.74 19.14
N ALA A 45 7.90 5.63 19.52
CA ALA A 45 7.57 6.83 20.28
C ALA A 45 6.58 7.72 19.52
N ALA A 46 5.68 8.37 20.27
CA ALA A 46 4.64 9.22 19.68
C ALA A 46 5.25 10.35 18.83
N GLY A 47 4.65 10.61 17.67
CA GLY A 47 5.12 11.58 16.69
C GLY A 47 6.18 11.06 15.71
N ASP A 48 6.83 9.94 16.03
CA ASP A 48 7.83 9.33 15.14
C ASP A 48 7.16 8.48 14.05
N VAL A 49 7.61 8.68 12.82
CA VAL A 49 7.26 7.84 11.67
C VAL A 49 8.55 7.47 10.96
N VAL A 50 8.82 6.16 10.88
CA VAL A 50 10.00 5.62 10.19
C VAL A 50 9.52 4.66 9.13
N VAL A 51 9.96 4.85 7.89
CA VAL A 51 9.65 3.97 6.76
C VAL A 51 10.94 3.56 6.07
N SER A 52 11.14 2.25 5.88
CA SER A 52 12.31 1.69 5.21
C SER A 52 11.97 0.49 4.34
N GLY A 53 12.93 0.06 3.53
CA GLY A 53 12.82 -1.15 2.71
C GLY A 53 12.23 -0.91 1.31
N CYS A 54 11.73 0.30 1.00
CA CYS A 54 11.33 0.64 -0.37
C CYS A 54 11.58 2.13 -0.71
N PRO A 55 12.81 2.51 -1.13
CA PRO A 55 13.16 3.90 -1.43
C PRO A 55 12.21 4.61 -2.42
N ALA A 56 11.61 3.87 -3.36
CA ALA A 56 10.65 4.41 -4.33
C ALA A 56 9.29 4.80 -3.72
N MET A 57 8.96 4.28 -2.53
CA MET A 57 7.68 4.47 -1.85
C MET A 57 7.80 5.11 -0.46
N ASP A 58 8.98 5.10 0.17
CA ASP A 58 9.20 5.55 1.55
C ASP A 58 8.50 6.89 1.84
N GLN A 59 8.78 7.94 1.04
CA GLN A 59 8.18 9.26 1.25
C GLN A 59 6.65 9.27 1.06
N LYS A 60 6.13 8.51 0.10
CA LYS A 60 4.67 8.44 -0.16
C LYS A 60 3.96 7.72 0.97
N VAL A 61 4.55 6.64 1.47
CA VAL A 61 4.04 5.86 2.60
C VAL A 61 4.08 6.70 3.87
N GLU A 62 5.19 7.37 4.16
CA GLU A 62 5.31 8.28 5.31
C GLU A 62 4.22 9.36 5.28
N ASN A 63 3.99 9.99 4.13
CA ASN A 63 2.96 11.02 3.98
C ASN A 63 1.54 10.49 4.24
N VAL A 64 1.24 9.25 3.84
CA VAL A 64 -0.06 8.61 4.11
C VAL A 64 -0.19 8.30 5.59
N ILE A 65 0.83 7.68 6.18
CA ILE A 65 0.85 7.33 7.60
C ILE A 65 0.65 8.56 8.48
N ARG A 66 1.37 9.66 8.22
CA ARG A 66 1.25 10.91 8.99
C ARG A 66 -0.15 11.52 8.96
N ARG A 67 -0.95 11.22 7.92
CA ARG A 67 -2.35 11.67 7.82
C ARG A 67 -3.34 10.75 8.54
N LEU A 68 -2.96 9.51 8.82
CA LEU A 68 -3.80 8.49 9.43
C LEU A 68 -3.47 8.25 10.91
N LEU A 69 -2.24 8.55 11.32
CA LEU A 69 -1.77 8.36 12.69
C LEU A 69 -2.55 9.26 13.67
N PRO A 70 -2.99 8.75 14.83
CA PRO A 70 -3.49 9.60 15.91
C PRO A 70 -2.35 10.45 16.50
N GLU A 71 -2.72 11.52 17.24
CA GLU A 71 -1.76 12.49 17.79
C GLU A 71 -0.73 11.87 18.75
N ASP A 72 -1.11 10.81 19.46
CA ASP A 72 -0.27 10.04 20.37
C ASP A 72 0.34 8.78 19.73
N GLY A 73 0.14 8.61 18.42
CA GLY A 73 0.64 7.47 17.65
C GLY A 73 2.11 7.64 17.24
N GLY A 74 2.79 6.52 17.06
CA GLY A 74 4.13 6.42 16.49
C GLY A 74 4.31 5.06 15.82
N ILE A 75 4.83 5.02 14.60
CA ILE A 75 4.95 3.75 13.84
C ILE A 75 6.26 3.66 13.04
N GLU A 76 6.88 2.49 13.09
CA GLU A 76 7.93 2.07 12.15
C GLU A 76 7.35 1.05 11.19
N ILE A 77 7.59 1.23 9.90
CA ILE A 77 7.26 0.29 8.83
C ILE A 77 8.53 -0.11 8.07
N ASP A 78 8.74 -1.41 7.92
CA ASP A 78 9.81 -2.00 7.14
C ASP A 78 9.26 -2.91 6.03
N PHE A 79 9.55 -2.59 4.77
CA PHE A 79 9.18 -3.44 3.64
C PHE A 79 10.15 -4.62 3.52
N ALA A 80 9.63 -5.83 3.73
CA ALA A 80 10.44 -7.03 3.94
C ALA A 80 11.04 -7.64 2.65
N GLU A 81 10.59 -7.21 1.46
CA GLU A 81 11.05 -7.74 0.17
C GLU A 81 11.18 -6.64 -0.88
N ARG A 82 12.07 -6.86 -1.85
CA ARG A 82 12.18 -5.98 -3.02
C ARG A 82 10.94 -6.13 -3.90
N MET A 83 10.15 -5.07 -3.98
CA MET A 83 8.93 -5.07 -4.79
C MET A 83 9.23 -4.69 -6.25
N PRO A 84 8.70 -5.42 -7.24
CA PRO A 84 8.87 -5.09 -8.66
C PRO A 84 7.95 -3.93 -9.03
N MET A 85 8.48 -2.72 -8.99
CA MET A 85 7.72 -1.50 -9.29
C MET A 85 7.44 -1.36 -10.80
N HIS A 86 6.30 -0.76 -11.14
CA HIS A 86 5.93 -0.34 -12.50
C HIS A 86 5.81 -1.46 -13.56
N ILE A 87 5.49 -2.69 -13.16
CA ILE A 87 5.26 -3.83 -14.08
C ILE A 87 3.79 -4.25 -14.20
N GLY A 88 2.85 -3.37 -13.86
CA GLY A 88 1.41 -3.67 -13.98
C GLY A 88 0.81 -4.51 -12.84
N LEU A 89 1.51 -4.68 -11.73
CA LEU A 89 1.07 -5.47 -10.57
C LEU A 89 0.37 -4.66 -9.44
N GLY A 90 0.16 -3.36 -9.65
CA GLY A 90 -0.53 -2.51 -8.67
C GLY A 90 0.23 -2.30 -7.34
N ILE A 91 1.54 -2.58 -7.31
CA ILE A 91 2.36 -2.52 -6.08
C ILE A 91 2.24 -1.20 -5.35
N GLY A 92 2.35 -0.06 -6.04
CA GLY A 92 2.30 1.24 -5.38
C GLY A 92 1.00 1.46 -4.58
N THR A 93 -0.15 1.05 -5.14
CA THR A 93 -1.44 1.10 -4.44
C THR A 93 -1.46 0.13 -3.26
N GLN A 94 -0.98 -1.11 -3.47
CA GLN A 94 -0.93 -2.12 -2.42
C GLN A 94 -0.01 -1.72 -1.26
N SER A 95 1.11 -1.06 -1.52
CA SER A 95 2.02 -0.56 -0.48
C SER A 95 1.35 0.49 0.40
N LEU A 96 0.61 1.43 -0.20
CA LEU A 96 -0.10 2.47 0.55
C LEU A 96 -1.26 1.89 1.37
N LEU A 97 -2.04 0.96 0.80
CA LEU A 97 -3.14 0.30 1.50
C LEU A 97 -2.63 -0.61 2.63
N SER A 98 -1.53 -1.33 2.41
CA SER A 98 -0.92 -2.19 3.45
C SER A 98 -0.38 -1.35 4.61
N ALA A 99 0.25 -0.20 4.33
CA ALA A 99 0.71 0.71 5.36
C ALA A 99 -0.45 1.32 6.16
N ALA A 100 -1.54 1.71 5.48
CA ALA A 100 -2.76 2.19 6.14
C ALA A 100 -3.39 1.09 7.02
N ALA A 101 -3.44 -0.15 6.54
CA ALA A 101 -3.90 -1.29 7.33
C ALA A 101 -3.03 -1.50 8.58
N ALA A 102 -1.70 -1.39 8.45
CA ALA A 102 -0.80 -1.49 9.59
C ALA A 102 -1.03 -0.40 10.65
N VAL A 103 -1.36 0.83 10.23
CA VAL A 103 -1.76 1.90 11.17
C VAL A 103 -3.05 1.54 11.89
N ASN A 104 -4.04 0.96 11.20
CA ASN A 104 -5.31 0.57 11.80
C ASN A 104 -5.19 -0.60 12.80
N GLU A 105 -4.28 -1.54 12.53
CA GLU A 105 -4.07 -2.72 13.39
C GLU A 105 -3.22 -2.44 14.64
N LEU A 106 -2.44 -1.35 14.65
CA LEU A 106 -1.57 -0.97 15.77
C LEU A 106 -2.21 0.06 16.67
#